data_AF-A0A0F9SIL7-F1
#
_entry.id   AF-A0A0F9SIL7-F1
#
_cell.length_a   1.000
_cell.length_b   1.000
_cell.length_c   1.000
_cell.angle_alpha   90.00
_cell.angle_beta   90.00
_cell.angle_gamma   90.00
#
_symmetry.space_group_name_H-M   'P 1'
#
loop_
_entity.id
_entity.type
_entity.pdbx_description
1 polymer ?
#
loop_
_entity_poly.entity_id
_entity_poly.type
_entity_poly.pdbx_seq_one_letter_code
_entity_poly.pdbx_strand_id
1 'polypeptide(L)'
;MNKAKSLILALLLTVAAFPAFGQTNLNSTTLNEAVDNSERRIDIVSASNVTAGDIAFVDKEAMLVLSVDSTNNRIRVQRGFSGTFAEDHGNRQVIWIDKAARFIKRDLSGACTSASEFPAYTPLINVSNGNAFRCRSSQWELEAPITALRSGLDQPLRFNVRSDYINTTGDTIGFQVKPGQNAVSTGNVTGGEISPRLQDGVSSASITGLHVDVDLKGTTAVTNSGNVRGLEVELVTSNSGTRTISGYVTGIRFRSVFSATAITGNFTAMRFEFPEAQTNSQTYDALMDLTGTIALVWNNTPGTEPTTADGYIKVIVNGTDRFIQLYSGAPVD
;
A
#
# COMPACT_ATOMS: atom_id res chain seq x y z
N MET A 1 -14.89 68.73 -27.51
CA MET A 1 -14.16 67.70 -26.72
C MET A 1 -15.21 66.83 -26.04
N ASN A 2 -15.38 65.53 -26.37
CA ASN A 2 -16.08 64.49 -25.57
C ASN A 2 -16.55 63.21 -26.32
N LYS A 3 -15.94 62.76 -27.42
CA LYS A 3 -16.32 61.45 -28.04
C LYS A 3 -15.16 60.59 -28.58
N ALA A 4 -13.93 60.81 -28.13
CA ALA A 4 -12.74 60.09 -28.64
C ALA A 4 -12.00 59.28 -27.56
N LYS A 5 -12.67 58.92 -26.44
CA LYS A 5 -12.06 58.16 -25.33
C LYS A 5 -12.57 56.72 -25.18
N SER A 6 -13.52 56.27 -26.01
CA SER A 6 -14.23 55.01 -25.75
C SER A 6 -14.07 53.91 -26.81
N LEU A 7 -13.18 54.06 -27.80
CA LEU A 7 -13.06 53.06 -28.88
C LEU A 7 -11.69 52.38 -28.99
N ILE A 8 -10.67 52.83 -28.25
CA ILE A 8 -9.31 52.26 -28.36
C ILE A 8 -8.98 51.32 -27.18
N LEU A 9 -9.79 51.31 -26.10
CA LEU A 9 -9.57 50.42 -24.95
C LEU A 9 -10.41 49.13 -24.99
N ALA A 10 -11.31 48.98 -25.96
CA ALA A 10 -12.12 47.76 -26.15
C ALA A 10 -11.55 46.80 -27.20
N LEU A 11 -10.46 47.17 -27.90
CA LEU A 11 -9.86 46.37 -28.98
C LEU A 11 -8.49 45.78 -28.63
N LEU A 12 -8.03 45.93 -27.38
CA LEU A 12 -6.73 45.41 -26.93
C LEU A 12 -6.84 44.50 -25.70
N LEU A 13 -7.99 43.83 -25.53
CA LEU A 13 -8.18 42.77 -24.55
C LEU A 13 -8.99 41.61 -25.14
N THR A 14 -8.77 41.28 -26.42
CA THR A 14 -8.92 39.88 -26.86
C THR A 14 -7.78 39.09 -26.24
N VAL A 15 -7.92 38.77 -24.95
CA VAL A 15 -7.17 37.68 -24.34
C VAL A 15 -7.39 36.50 -25.27
N ALA A 16 -6.32 36.06 -25.93
CA ALA A 16 -6.30 34.78 -26.61
C ALA A 16 -6.68 33.74 -25.55
N ALA A 17 -7.95 33.38 -25.50
CA ALA A 17 -8.38 32.16 -24.83
C ALA A 17 -7.76 31.03 -25.65
N PHE A 18 -6.50 30.71 -25.35
CA PHE A 18 -5.90 29.49 -25.81
C PHE A 18 -6.83 28.38 -25.34
N PRO A 19 -7.39 27.55 -26.24
CA PRO A 19 -8.12 26.38 -25.78
C PRO A 19 -7.18 25.59 -24.89
N ALA A 20 -7.60 25.33 -23.65
CA ALA A 20 -6.96 24.33 -22.83
C ALA A 20 -7.12 23.00 -23.58
N PHE A 21 -6.07 22.57 -24.28
CA PHE A 21 -6.06 21.27 -24.93
C PHE A 21 -6.08 20.21 -23.83
N GLY A 22 -7.25 19.62 -23.61
CA GLY A 22 -7.37 18.42 -22.80
C GLY A 22 -6.64 17.28 -23.52
N GLN A 23 -5.66 16.66 -22.85
CA GLN A 23 -5.09 15.41 -23.33
C GLN A 23 -6.22 14.40 -23.50
N THR A 24 -6.34 13.82 -24.68
CA THR A 24 -7.37 12.79 -24.92
C THR A 24 -6.82 11.44 -24.46
N ASN A 25 -7.55 10.76 -23.59
CA ASN A 25 -7.13 9.46 -23.08
C ASN A 25 -7.11 8.41 -24.22
N LEU A 26 -6.16 7.48 -24.14
CA LEU A 26 -6.16 6.29 -24.97
C LEU A 26 -7.43 5.46 -24.70
N ASN A 27 -8.09 4.97 -25.76
CA ASN A 27 -9.22 4.07 -25.58
C ASN A 27 -8.74 2.72 -25.02
N SER A 28 -9.44 2.20 -24.01
CA SER A 28 -9.09 0.94 -23.34
C SER A 28 -10.32 0.19 -22.86
N THR A 29 -10.20 -1.13 -22.81
CA THR A 29 -11.20 -2.06 -22.27
C THR A 29 -10.47 -3.26 -21.67
N THR A 30 -11.17 -4.37 -21.41
CA THR A 30 -10.54 -5.63 -20.98
C THR A 30 -10.90 -6.77 -21.92
N LEU A 31 -10.02 -7.77 -21.98
CA LEU A 31 -10.35 -9.07 -22.57
C LEU A 31 -11.54 -9.71 -21.82
N ASN A 32 -12.47 -10.31 -22.57
CA ASN A 32 -13.63 -11.00 -22.02
C ASN A 32 -13.39 -12.52 -21.83
N GLU A 33 -12.24 -13.00 -22.30
CA GLU A 33 -11.77 -14.37 -22.13
C GLU A 33 -10.24 -14.42 -22.14
N ALA A 34 -9.67 -15.60 -21.84
CA ALA A 34 -8.25 -15.83 -22.08
C ALA A 34 -8.01 -16.07 -23.57
N VAL A 35 -6.95 -15.50 -24.12
CA VAL A 35 -6.60 -15.55 -25.55
C VAL A 35 -5.34 -16.40 -25.71
N ASP A 36 -5.39 -17.47 -26.51
CA ASP A 36 -4.21 -18.28 -26.83
C ASP A 36 -3.38 -17.68 -27.98
N ASN A 37 -2.14 -18.11 -28.17
CA ASN A 37 -1.19 -17.60 -29.17
C ASN A 37 -1.57 -17.85 -30.65
N SER A 38 -2.64 -18.59 -30.92
CA SER A 38 -3.12 -18.91 -32.27
C SER A 38 -4.40 -18.17 -32.64
N GLU A 39 -5.14 -17.72 -31.63
CA GLU A 39 -6.43 -17.07 -31.76
C GLU A 39 -6.33 -15.75 -32.53
N ARG A 40 -7.27 -15.50 -33.45
CA ARG A 40 -7.31 -14.30 -34.31
C ARG A 40 -8.60 -13.50 -34.16
N ARG A 41 -9.50 -13.95 -33.31
CA ARG A 41 -10.75 -13.29 -32.94
C ARG A 41 -10.71 -13.13 -31.44
N ILE A 42 -10.77 -11.90 -30.95
CA ILE A 42 -10.63 -11.61 -29.53
C ILE A 42 -11.94 -11.00 -29.05
N ASP A 43 -12.51 -11.61 -28.03
CA ASP A 43 -13.68 -11.10 -27.33
C ASP A 43 -13.23 -10.07 -26.29
N ILE A 44 -13.77 -8.86 -26.39
CA ILE A 44 -13.48 -7.72 -25.49
C ILE A 44 -14.74 -7.29 -24.77
N VAL A 45 -14.60 -6.61 -23.63
CA VAL A 45 -15.77 -6.18 -22.85
C VAL A 45 -16.54 -5.05 -23.55
N SER A 46 -15.86 -4.20 -24.32
CA SER A 46 -16.49 -3.12 -25.09
C SER A 46 -15.73 -2.83 -26.39
N ALA A 47 -16.42 -2.94 -27.52
CA ALA A 47 -15.90 -2.52 -28.83
C ALA A 47 -16.24 -1.07 -29.18
N SER A 48 -16.78 -0.29 -28.23
CA SER A 48 -17.04 1.14 -28.43
C SER A 48 -15.75 1.87 -28.81
N ASN A 49 -15.82 2.73 -29.82
CA ASN A 49 -14.70 3.51 -30.35
C ASN A 49 -13.52 2.68 -30.90
N VAL A 50 -13.72 1.41 -31.19
CA VAL A 50 -12.75 0.57 -31.90
C VAL A 50 -13.07 0.56 -33.39
N THR A 51 -12.05 0.73 -34.22
CA THR A 51 -12.18 0.73 -35.68
C THR A 51 -11.12 -0.17 -36.33
N ALA A 52 -11.43 -0.69 -37.52
CA ALA A 52 -10.42 -1.39 -38.31
C ALA A 52 -9.24 -0.45 -38.64
N GLY A 53 -8.02 -0.97 -38.55
CA GLY A 53 -6.77 -0.22 -38.66
C GLY A 53 -6.21 0.30 -37.34
N ASP A 54 -6.96 0.17 -36.23
CA ASP A 54 -6.43 0.46 -34.90
C ASP A 54 -5.42 -0.62 -34.46
N ILE A 55 -4.56 -0.25 -33.53
CA ILE A 55 -3.65 -1.16 -32.83
C ILE A 55 -4.27 -1.48 -31.48
N ALA A 56 -4.40 -2.77 -31.20
CA ALA A 56 -4.76 -3.30 -29.90
C ALA A 56 -3.48 -3.79 -29.22
N PHE A 57 -3.19 -3.31 -28.01
CA PHE A 57 -1.99 -3.67 -27.25
C PHE A 57 -2.39 -4.25 -25.91
N VAL A 58 -1.80 -5.39 -25.56
CA VAL A 58 -2.00 -6.08 -24.28
C VAL A 58 -0.67 -6.71 -23.86
N ASP A 59 -0.29 -6.54 -22.60
CA ASP A 59 1.00 -6.93 -22.04
C ASP A 59 2.21 -6.39 -22.84
N LYS A 60 2.71 -7.17 -23.80
CA LYS A 60 3.82 -6.84 -24.71
C LYS A 60 3.51 -7.13 -26.18
N GLU A 61 2.27 -7.50 -26.50
CA GLU A 61 1.85 -7.78 -27.86
C GLU A 61 1.09 -6.59 -28.44
N ALA A 62 1.47 -6.19 -29.65
CA ALA A 62 0.69 -5.32 -30.50
C ALA A 62 -0.04 -6.15 -31.55
N MET A 63 -1.32 -5.88 -31.75
CA MET A 63 -2.19 -6.56 -32.71
C MET A 63 -2.84 -5.52 -33.61
N LEU A 64 -2.87 -5.75 -34.92
CA LEU A 64 -3.58 -4.88 -35.86
C LEU A 64 -5.04 -5.31 -35.96
N VAL A 65 -5.98 -4.42 -35.64
CA VAL A 65 -7.42 -4.66 -35.78
C VAL A 65 -7.79 -4.68 -37.27
N LEU A 66 -8.22 -5.83 -37.77
CA LEU A 66 -8.62 -6.03 -39.17
C LEU A 66 -10.11 -5.74 -39.38
N SER A 67 -10.95 -6.09 -38.40
CA SER A 67 -12.39 -5.84 -38.42
C SER A 67 -12.99 -5.83 -37.02
N VAL A 68 -14.13 -5.16 -36.85
CA VAL A 68 -14.83 -5.02 -35.56
C VAL A 68 -16.27 -5.48 -35.71
N ASP A 69 -16.70 -6.36 -34.81
CA ASP A 69 -18.10 -6.72 -34.58
C ASP A 69 -18.54 -6.04 -33.27
N SER A 70 -19.10 -4.83 -33.40
CA SER A 70 -19.56 -4.04 -32.26
C SER A 70 -20.82 -4.58 -31.59
N THR A 71 -21.54 -5.50 -32.25
CA THR A 71 -22.75 -6.12 -31.67
C THR A 71 -22.37 -7.19 -30.66
N ASN A 72 -21.33 -7.97 -30.95
CA ASN A 72 -20.85 -9.04 -30.07
C ASN A 72 -19.58 -8.66 -29.28
N ASN A 73 -19.12 -7.41 -29.38
CA ASN A 73 -17.85 -6.93 -28.82
C ASN A 73 -16.64 -7.81 -29.19
N ARG A 74 -16.47 -8.07 -30.49
CA ARG A 74 -15.36 -8.89 -30.99
C ARG A 74 -14.50 -8.12 -31.97
N ILE A 75 -13.19 -8.35 -31.91
CA ILE A 75 -12.25 -7.83 -32.91
C ILE A 75 -11.57 -8.99 -33.61
N ARG A 76 -11.41 -8.89 -34.93
CA ARG A 76 -10.51 -9.76 -35.67
C ARG A 76 -9.18 -9.05 -35.81
N VAL A 77 -8.09 -9.74 -35.49
CA VAL A 77 -6.76 -9.13 -35.45
C VAL A 77 -5.74 -9.88 -36.30
N GLN A 78 -4.73 -9.16 -36.76
CA GLN A 78 -3.43 -9.73 -37.08
C GLN A 78 -2.54 -9.60 -35.86
N ARG A 79 -2.06 -10.73 -35.36
CA ARG A 79 -1.24 -10.85 -34.16
C ARG A 79 0.25 -10.70 -34.41
N GLY A 80 1.02 -10.45 -33.36
CA GLY A 80 2.45 -10.17 -33.47
C GLY A 80 2.76 -9.00 -34.41
N PHE A 81 1.90 -7.99 -34.41
CA PHE A 81 2.06 -6.83 -35.28
C PHE A 81 3.20 -5.92 -34.78
N SER A 82 3.74 -5.09 -35.68
CA SER A 82 4.79 -4.10 -35.36
C SER A 82 6.12 -4.70 -34.87
N GLY A 83 6.33 -6.00 -35.02
CA GLY A 83 7.53 -6.72 -34.57
C GLY A 83 7.40 -7.37 -33.19
N THR A 84 6.19 -7.40 -32.61
CA THR A 84 5.88 -8.15 -31.38
C THR A 84 5.59 -9.63 -31.69
N PHE A 85 5.47 -10.46 -30.67
CA PHE A 85 5.11 -11.88 -30.81
C PHE A 85 3.69 -12.15 -30.33
N ALA A 86 3.06 -13.17 -30.92
CA ALA A 86 1.79 -13.69 -30.44
C ALA A 86 2.01 -14.47 -29.14
N GLU A 87 1.50 -13.97 -28.01
CA GLU A 87 1.59 -14.60 -26.69
C GLU A 87 0.21 -15.02 -26.13
N ASP A 88 0.18 -15.89 -25.12
CA ASP A 88 -1.06 -16.20 -24.42
C ASP A 88 -1.40 -15.05 -23.44
N HIS A 89 -2.65 -14.61 -23.41
CA HIS A 89 -3.13 -13.57 -22.49
C HIS A 89 -4.23 -14.07 -21.57
N GLY A 90 -4.18 -13.68 -20.30
CA GLY A 90 -5.20 -14.04 -19.32
C GLY A 90 -6.55 -13.32 -19.54
N ASN A 91 -7.62 -13.89 -18.98
CA ASN A 91 -8.91 -13.21 -18.93
C ASN A 91 -8.81 -11.90 -18.13
N ARG A 92 -9.62 -10.89 -18.51
CA ARG A 92 -9.71 -9.56 -17.88
C ARG A 92 -8.43 -8.72 -17.95
N GLN A 93 -7.45 -9.09 -18.77
CA GLN A 93 -6.31 -8.22 -19.03
C GLN A 93 -6.76 -6.93 -19.70
N VAL A 94 -6.15 -5.81 -19.33
CA VAL A 94 -6.43 -4.51 -19.96
C VAL A 94 -5.86 -4.54 -21.37
N ILE A 95 -6.71 -4.17 -22.34
CA ILE A 95 -6.32 -4.01 -23.73
C ILE A 95 -6.53 -2.55 -24.14
N TRP A 96 -5.47 -1.94 -24.63
CA TRP A 96 -5.44 -0.58 -25.13
C TRP A 96 -5.64 -0.60 -26.63
N ILE A 97 -6.69 0.06 -27.16
CA ILE A 97 -7.06 -0.06 -28.57
C ILE A 97 -7.26 1.30 -29.19
N ASP A 98 -6.36 1.71 -30.08
CA ASP A 98 -6.47 3.03 -30.70
C ASP A 98 -5.64 3.18 -31.98
N LYS A 99 -5.65 4.37 -32.58
CA LYS A 99 -4.88 4.70 -33.78
C LYS A 99 -3.39 4.44 -33.58
N ALA A 100 -2.75 3.90 -34.62
CA ALA A 100 -1.33 3.54 -34.61
C ALA A 100 -0.38 4.67 -34.15
N ALA A 101 -0.73 5.94 -34.39
CA ALA A 101 0.08 7.08 -33.93
C ALA A 101 0.26 7.16 -32.40
N ARG A 102 -0.62 6.51 -31.62
CA ARG A 102 -0.57 6.48 -30.16
C ARG A 102 0.34 5.38 -29.60
N PHE A 103 0.87 4.54 -30.48
CA PHE A 103 1.75 3.42 -30.19
C PHE A 103 3.13 3.70 -30.80
N ILE A 104 4.10 3.94 -29.94
CA ILE A 104 5.46 4.36 -30.31
C ILE A 104 6.44 3.17 -30.19
N LYS A 105 7.66 3.32 -30.70
CA LYS A 105 8.71 2.27 -30.65
C LYS A 105 9.93 2.65 -29.81
N ARG A 106 9.87 3.79 -29.13
CA ARG A 106 10.96 4.35 -28.34
C ARG A 106 10.42 4.87 -27.03
N ASP A 107 11.26 4.84 -26.00
CA ASP A 107 10.95 5.53 -24.76
C ASP A 107 11.06 7.04 -24.95
N LEU A 108 10.22 7.78 -24.23
CA LEU A 108 10.19 9.25 -24.26
C LEU A 108 10.90 9.81 -23.04
N SER A 109 11.56 10.94 -23.21
CA SER A 109 12.27 11.65 -22.15
C SER A 109 12.37 13.14 -22.45
N GLY A 110 12.65 13.93 -21.42
CA GLY A 110 12.82 15.37 -21.53
C GLY A 110 11.51 16.15 -21.59
N ALA A 111 11.60 17.37 -22.09
CA ALA A 111 10.48 18.30 -22.10
C ALA A 111 9.34 17.84 -23.01
N CYS A 112 8.12 18.10 -22.55
CA CYS A 112 6.90 17.76 -23.26
C CYS A 112 5.91 18.93 -23.20
N THR A 113 4.96 19.01 -24.13
CA THR A 113 3.83 19.94 -24.00
C THR A 113 2.53 19.25 -24.42
N SER A 114 1.54 19.27 -23.52
CA SER A 114 0.25 18.60 -23.71
C SER A 114 -0.52 19.05 -24.96
N ALA A 115 -0.17 20.20 -25.55
CA ALA A 115 -0.87 20.83 -26.66
C ALA A 115 -0.20 20.65 -28.04
N SER A 116 1.10 20.32 -28.11
CA SER A 116 1.83 20.27 -29.40
C SER A 116 2.52 18.95 -29.70
N GLU A 117 2.41 17.99 -28.80
CA GLU A 117 2.94 16.65 -29.05
C GLU A 117 1.99 15.93 -29.97
N PHE A 118 2.45 15.67 -31.18
CA PHE A 118 1.72 14.85 -32.11
C PHE A 118 1.94 13.38 -31.73
N PRO A 119 0.90 12.64 -31.31
CA PRO A 119 -0.50 13.05 -31.20
C PRO A 119 -0.84 13.44 -29.74
N ALA A 120 -1.75 14.42 -29.52
CA ALA A 120 -2.07 15.03 -28.20
C ALA A 120 -2.87 14.09 -27.26
N TYR A 121 -2.36 12.88 -27.09
CA TYR A 121 -2.97 11.77 -26.37
C TYR A 121 -1.98 11.27 -25.34
N THR A 122 -2.48 11.00 -24.14
CA THR A 122 -1.72 10.33 -23.09
C THR A 122 -2.55 9.20 -22.49
N PRO A 123 -1.94 8.07 -22.11
CA PRO A 123 -0.53 7.76 -22.34
C PRO A 123 -0.20 7.40 -23.80
N LEU A 124 1.06 7.58 -24.19
CA LEU A 124 1.66 6.94 -25.37
C LEU A 124 2.32 5.63 -24.96
N ILE A 125 2.06 4.54 -25.67
CA ILE A 125 2.57 3.21 -25.30
C ILE A 125 3.73 2.83 -26.22
N ASN A 126 4.89 2.53 -25.64
CA ASN A 126 5.99 1.93 -26.37
C ASN A 126 5.75 0.43 -26.56
N VAL A 127 5.43 0.03 -27.80
CA VAL A 127 5.10 -1.36 -28.12
C VAL A 127 6.28 -2.33 -28.01
N SER A 128 7.51 -1.81 -27.96
CA SER A 128 8.72 -2.64 -27.85
C SER A 128 8.96 -3.17 -26.43
N ASN A 129 8.44 -2.49 -25.40
CA ASN A 129 8.70 -2.82 -24.01
C ASN A 129 7.47 -2.70 -23.08
N GLY A 130 6.35 -2.15 -23.56
CA GLY A 130 5.11 -1.95 -22.80
C GLY A 130 5.09 -0.68 -21.94
N ASN A 131 6.13 0.16 -22.00
CA ASN A 131 6.18 1.39 -21.21
C ASN A 131 5.11 2.39 -21.68
N ALA A 132 4.30 2.89 -20.76
CA ALA A 132 3.35 3.97 -21.00
C ALA A 132 3.95 5.31 -20.55
N PHE A 133 3.81 6.36 -21.37
CA PHE A 133 4.37 7.68 -21.10
C PHE A 133 3.28 8.74 -21.05
N ARG A 134 3.29 9.60 -20.03
CA ARG A 134 2.45 10.80 -19.97
C ARG A 134 3.30 12.05 -19.90
N CYS A 135 2.83 13.08 -20.58
CA CYS A 135 3.36 14.43 -20.42
C CYS A 135 2.75 15.06 -19.15
N ARG A 136 3.56 15.26 -18.10
CA ARG A 136 3.19 15.87 -16.82
C ARG A 136 4.19 16.97 -16.46
N SER A 137 3.69 18.12 -15.97
CA SER A 137 4.56 19.25 -15.60
C SER A 137 5.56 19.66 -16.70
N SER A 138 5.14 19.53 -17.97
CA SER A 138 5.98 19.75 -19.15
C SER A 138 7.22 18.84 -19.25
N GLN A 139 7.18 17.64 -18.66
CA GLN A 139 8.17 16.57 -18.82
C GLN A 139 7.50 15.22 -19.14
N TRP A 140 8.18 14.40 -19.95
CA TRP A 140 7.78 13.01 -20.15
C TRP A 140 8.06 12.20 -18.89
N GLU A 141 7.00 11.61 -18.33
CA GLU A 141 7.07 10.72 -17.18
C GLU A 141 6.61 9.31 -17.60
N LEU A 142 7.36 8.30 -17.14
CA LEU A 142 6.96 6.90 -17.25
C LEU A 142 5.77 6.66 -16.30
N GLU A 143 4.64 6.22 -16.85
CA GLU A 143 3.52 5.69 -16.09
C GLU A 143 3.90 4.27 -15.65
N ALA A 144 4.59 4.17 -14.51
CA ALA A 144 4.71 2.89 -13.84
C ALA A 144 3.28 2.36 -13.63
N PRO A 145 2.94 1.12 -14.03
CA PRO A 145 1.61 0.58 -13.83
C PRO A 145 1.30 0.49 -12.33
N ILE A 146 0.68 1.54 -11.78
CA ILE A 146 0.15 1.56 -10.41
C ILE A 146 -1.15 0.76 -10.43
N THR A 147 -1.04 -0.55 -10.47
CA THR A 147 -2.18 -1.42 -10.17
C THR A 147 -1.82 -2.52 -9.19
N ALA A 148 -0.54 -2.84 -9.05
CA ALA A 148 0.11 -3.35 -7.85
C ALA A 148 1.58 -3.57 -8.19
N LEU A 149 2.48 -3.44 -7.22
CA LEU A 149 3.77 -4.09 -7.34
C LEU A 149 3.54 -5.60 -7.17
N ARG A 150 3.11 -6.25 -8.25
CA ARG A 150 3.02 -7.70 -8.36
C ARG A 150 4.32 -8.15 -9.02
N SER A 151 5.12 -8.98 -8.35
CA SER A 151 6.12 -9.75 -9.05
C SER A 151 5.38 -10.75 -9.94
N GLY A 152 5.20 -10.44 -11.22
CA GLY A 152 4.69 -11.38 -12.22
C GLY A 152 5.67 -12.51 -12.55
N LEU A 153 6.65 -12.74 -11.69
CA LEU A 153 7.72 -13.71 -11.82
C LEU A 153 7.78 -14.49 -10.50
N ASP A 154 8.11 -15.78 -10.55
CA ASP A 154 8.41 -16.67 -9.41
C ASP A 154 9.67 -16.25 -8.63
N GLN A 155 9.85 -14.95 -8.44
CA GLN A 155 11.00 -14.35 -7.79
C GLN A 155 10.55 -13.56 -6.56
N PRO A 156 11.37 -13.55 -5.50
CA PRO A 156 11.04 -12.84 -4.27
C PRO A 156 10.91 -11.34 -4.55
N LEU A 157 9.75 -10.79 -4.22
CA LEU A 157 9.59 -9.34 -4.17
C LEU A 157 10.21 -8.82 -2.88
N ARG A 158 11.33 -8.11 -3.00
CA ARG A 158 12.02 -7.49 -1.85
C ARG A 158 11.84 -5.98 -1.88
N PHE A 159 11.14 -5.46 -0.88
CA PHE A 159 11.18 -4.03 -0.55
C PHE A 159 12.34 -3.80 0.42
N ASN A 160 13.41 -3.18 -0.06
CA ASN A 160 14.57 -2.85 0.76
C ASN A 160 14.75 -1.34 0.79
N VAL A 161 14.39 -0.71 1.91
CA VAL A 161 14.66 0.72 2.13
C VAL A 161 15.95 0.82 2.93
N ARG A 162 17.04 1.13 2.23
CA ARG A 162 18.29 1.55 2.86
C ARG A 162 18.57 2.97 2.38
N SER A 163 18.58 3.89 3.31
CA SER A 163 18.71 5.30 3.01
C SER A 163 19.65 5.88 4.06
N ASP A 164 20.84 6.25 3.60
CA ASP A 164 21.86 6.91 4.40
C ASP A 164 21.48 8.40 4.51
N TYR A 165 20.39 8.69 5.24
CA TYR A 165 19.91 10.06 5.41
C TYR A 165 20.97 10.90 6.10
N ILE A 166 21.38 11.99 5.45
CA ILE A 166 22.33 12.99 5.99
C ILE A 166 21.62 14.16 6.68
N ASN A 167 20.32 14.04 6.91
CA ASN A 167 19.51 15.14 7.43
C ASN A 167 19.93 15.47 8.87
N THR A 168 20.23 16.74 9.12
CA THR A 168 20.60 17.26 10.45
C THR A 168 19.38 17.66 11.29
N THR A 169 18.19 17.75 10.67
CA THR A 169 16.91 18.08 11.31
C THR A 169 15.74 17.39 10.59
N GLY A 170 14.62 17.23 11.28
CA GLY A 170 13.38 16.66 10.73
C GLY A 170 13.27 15.13 10.84
N ASP A 171 12.10 14.61 10.49
CA ASP A 171 11.80 13.18 10.62
C ASP A 171 12.23 12.39 9.39
N THR A 172 12.60 11.15 9.63
CA THR A 172 12.94 10.19 8.59
C THR A 172 11.96 9.02 8.66
N ILE A 173 11.23 8.76 7.56
CA ILE A 173 10.20 7.72 7.51
C ILE A 173 10.51 6.76 6.35
N GLY A 174 10.78 5.49 6.68
CA GLY A 174 11.08 4.46 5.68
C GLY A 174 9.84 3.83 5.03
N PHE A 175 8.73 3.71 5.78
CA PHE A 175 7.47 3.13 5.30
C PHE A 175 6.28 3.69 6.09
N GLN A 176 5.18 4.00 5.40
CA GLN A 176 3.94 4.47 6.03
C GLN A 176 2.71 4.03 5.22
N VAL A 177 1.68 3.55 5.94
CA VAL A 177 0.39 3.17 5.36
C VAL A 177 -0.74 3.83 6.15
N LYS A 178 -1.67 4.48 5.44
CA LYS A 178 -2.77 5.28 6.00
C LYS A 178 -4.07 5.08 5.19
N PRO A 179 -4.71 3.89 5.24
CA PRO A 179 -5.98 3.70 4.55
C PRO A 179 -7.06 4.56 5.19
N GLY A 180 -7.92 5.16 4.36
CA GLY A 180 -9.06 5.94 4.80
C GLY A 180 -10.31 5.51 4.04
N GLN A 181 -11.41 5.26 4.76
CA GLN A 181 -12.69 4.92 4.16
C GLN A 181 -13.68 6.07 4.35
N ASN A 182 -14.15 6.62 3.22
CA ASN A 182 -15.04 7.78 3.20
C ASN A 182 -16.51 7.43 2.90
N ALA A 183 -16.80 6.17 2.57
CA ALA A 183 -18.16 5.68 2.33
C ALA A 183 -18.61 4.79 3.49
N VAL A 184 -19.89 4.86 3.83
CA VAL A 184 -20.49 3.88 4.75
C VAL A 184 -20.38 2.51 4.11
N SER A 185 -19.72 1.58 4.78
CA SER A 185 -19.61 0.20 4.31
C SER A 185 -19.70 -0.77 5.48
N THR A 186 -20.00 -2.01 5.14
CA THR A 186 -19.89 -3.17 6.04
C THR A 186 -18.53 -3.87 5.93
N GLY A 187 -17.61 -3.34 5.10
CA GLY A 187 -16.27 -3.88 4.91
C GLY A 187 -15.27 -3.44 5.98
N ASN A 188 -14.09 -4.08 5.97
CA ASN A 188 -13.01 -3.79 6.91
C ASN A 188 -12.02 -2.77 6.32
N VAL A 189 -11.44 -1.93 7.18
CA VAL A 189 -10.29 -1.08 6.86
C VAL A 189 -9.05 -1.71 7.48
N THR A 190 -8.14 -2.22 6.64
CA THR A 190 -6.90 -2.88 7.09
C THR A 190 -5.69 -2.06 6.65
N GLY A 191 -4.86 -1.62 7.61
CA GLY A 191 -3.63 -0.84 7.34
C GLY A 191 -2.42 -1.70 7.00
N GLY A 192 -2.30 -2.89 7.58
CA GLY A 192 -1.24 -3.84 7.27
C GLY A 192 -1.67 -5.22 7.69
N GLU A 193 -1.42 -6.20 6.83
CA GLU A 193 -1.71 -7.61 7.08
C GLU A 193 -0.48 -8.43 6.69
N ILE A 194 -0.04 -9.30 7.61
CA ILE A 194 1.14 -10.12 7.44
C ILE A 194 0.72 -11.57 7.70
N SER A 195 0.90 -12.42 6.69
CA SER A 195 0.44 -13.82 6.71
C SER A 195 1.47 -14.76 6.07
N PRO A 196 2.63 -14.99 6.71
CA PRO A 196 3.59 -15.96 6.21
C PRO A 196 3.00 -17.38 6.33
N ARG A 197 3.34 -18.25 5.38
CA ARG A 197 2.90 -19.66 5.37
C ARG A 197 3.96 -20.55 4.74
N LEU A 198 3.96 -21.82 5.14
CA LEU A 198 4.60 -22.91 4.37
C LEU A 198 3.50 -23.66 3.62
N GLN A 199 3.85 -24.20 2.46
CA GLN A 199 2.98 -25.12 1.73
C GLN A 199 3.08 -26.53 2.34
N ASP A 200 2.15 -27.40 1.95
CA ASP A 200 2.20 -28.80 2.34
C ASP A 200 3.53 -29.45 1.93
N GLY A 201 4.08 -30.29 2.81
CA GLY A 201 5.38 -30.95 2.61
C GLY A 201 6.62 -30.04 2.70
N VAL A 202 6.48 -28.74 2.96
CA VAL A 202 7.64 -27.82 3.05
C VAL A 202 8.10 -27.63 4.49
N SER A 203 9.41 -27.77 4.72
CA SER A 203 10.05 -27.51 6.02
C SER A 203 10.72 -26.13 6.06
N SER A 204 10.70 -25.48 7.22
CA SER A 204 11.52 -24.29 7.50
C SER A 204 12.06 -24.34 8.92
N ALA A 205 13.24 -23.77 9.13
CA ALA A 205 13.80 -23.58 10.47
C ALA A 205 13.02 -22.52 11.27
N SER A 206 12.46 -21.51 10.60
CA SER A 206 11.62 -20.48 11.22
C SER A 206 10.60 -19.90 10.24
N ILE A 207 9.49 -19.41 10.79
CA ILE A 207 8.51 -18.60 10.06
C ILE A 207 8.28 -17.37 10.91
N THR A 208 8.66 -16.20 10.39
CA THR A 208 8.49 -14.93 11.09
C THR A 208 7.54 -14.05 10.28
N GLY A 209 6.49 -13.55 10.93
CA GLY A 209 5.57 -12.60 10.31
C GLY A 209 6.15 -11.20 10.31
N LEU A 210 6.17 -10.58 11.49
CA LEU A 210 6.74 -9.27 11.70
C LEU A 210 7.94 -9.41 12.64
N HIS A 211 9.11 -8.98 12.18
CA HIS A 211 10.29 -8.80 13.02
C HIS A 211 10.55 -7.31 13.16
N VAL A 212 10.61 -6.83 14.39
CA VAL A 212 10.86 -5.43 14.71
C VAL A 212 12.10 -5.39 15.56
N ASP A 213 13.12 -4.70 15.05
CA ASP A 213 14.40 -4.54 15.71
C ASP A 213 14.82 -3.08 15.60
N VAL A 214 15.23 -2.52 16.73
CA VAL A 214 15.69 -1.13 16.83
C VAL A 214 17.11 -1.15 17.33
N ASP A 215 18.03 -0.79 16.43
CA ASP A 215 19.46 -0.84 16.66
C ASP A 215 20.07 0.57 16.59
N LEU A 216 20.69 1.00 17.68
CA LEU A 216 21.47 2.24 17.77
C LEU A 216 22.93 1.94 17.45
N LYS A 217 23.28 1.98 16.16
CA LYS A 217 24.64 1.66 15.68
C LYS A 217 25.63 2.80 15.89
N GLY A 218 26.88 2.44 16.19
CA GLY A 218 28.04 3.35 16.18
C GLY A 218 29.05 3.02 17.27
N THR A 219 30.31 3.38 17.06
CA THR A 219 31.37 3.24 18.08
C THR A 219 31.52 4.46 18.98
N THR A 220 30.90 5.58 18.59
CA THR A 220 30.89 6.83 19.36
C THR A 220 29.64 6.86 20.23
N ALA A 221 29.76 7.29 21.48
CA ALA A 221 28.62 7.47 22.36
C ALA A 221 27.61 8.44 21.73
N VAL A 222 26.39 7.96 21.50
CA VAL A 222 25.27 8.77 21.01
C VAL A 222 24.28 8.94 22.15
N THR A 223 23.89 10.18 22.43
CA THR A 223 22.80 10.47 23.36
C THR A 223 21.49 10.49 22.58
N ASN A 224 20.62 9.51 22.83
CA ASN A 224 19.21 9.63 22.45
C ASN A 224 18.48 10.39 23.57
N SER A 225 18.07 11.64 23.30
CA SER A 225 17.34 12.48 24.26
C SER A 225 15.85 12.16 24.35
N GLY A 226 15.35 11.28 23.48
CA GLY A 226 13.97 10.82 23.43
C GLY A 226 13.82 9.35 23.81
N ASN A 227 12.72 8.75 23.36
CA ASN A 227 12.41 7.35 23.65
C ASN A 227 12.89 6.43 22.53
N VAL A 228 13.33 5.22 22.90
CA VAL A 228 13.58 4.11 21.96
C VAL A 228 12.45 3.11 22.11
N ARG A 229 11.72 2.84 21.02
CA ARG A 229 10.56 1.93 21.02
C ARG A 229 10.63 0.98 19.85
N GLY A 230 10.57 -0.32 20.13
CA GLY A 230 10.42 -1.35 19.09
C GLY A 230 9.03 -1.29 18.48
N LEU A 231 8.01 -1.63 19.29
CA LEU A 231 6.62 -1.61 18.90
C LEU A 231 5.84 -0.60 19.74
N GLU A 232 5.14 0.32 19.07
CA GLU A 232 4.18 1.23 19.70
C GLU A 232 2.79 0.96 19.14
N VAL A 233 1.83 0.68 20.03
CA VAL A 233 0.43 0.42 19.67
C VAL A 233 -0.44 1.41 20.40
N GLU A 234 -1.09 2.29 19.64
CA GLU A 234 -1.98 3.31 20.17
C GLU A 234 -3.39 3.16 19.61
N LEU A 235 -4.40 3.23 20.48
CA LEU A 235 -5.81 3.21 20.11
C LEU A 235 -6.44 4.55 20.50
N VAL A 236 -6.67 5.42 19.51
CA VAL A 236 -7.20 6.78 19.74
C VAL A 236 -8.46 7.01 18.92
N THR A 237 -9.43 7.68 19.54
CA THR A 237 -10.56 8.31 18.84
C THR A 237 -10.40 9.83 18.92
N SER A 238 -10.75 10.55 17.86
CA SER A 238 -10.83 12.02 17.93
C SER A 238 -11.84 12.45 18.99
N ASN A 239 -11.57 13.54 19.70
CA ASN A 239 -12.41 14.08 20.78
C ASN A 239 -13.78 14.62 20.32
N SER A 240 -14.11 14.52 19.03
CA SER A 240 -15.34 15.02 18.42
C SER A 240 -16.26 13.87 18.01
N GLY A 241 -17.12 13.45 18.94
CA GLY A 241 -18.27 12.58 18.67
C GLY A 241 -18.35 11.35 19.57
N THR A 242 -19.58 10.85 19.78
CA THR A 242 -19.82 9.56 20.42
C THR A 242 -19.61 8.44 19.39
N ARG A 243 -18.91 7.37 19.78
CA ARG A 243 -18.71 6.18 18.96
C ARG A 243 -19.23 4.98 19.74
N THR A 244 -20.11 4.19 19.12
CA THR A 244 -20.57 2.91 19.68
C THR A 244 -19.78 1.79 19.03
N ILE A 245 -18.95 1.11 19.81
CA ILE A 245 -18.22 -0.09 19.38
C ILE A 245 -18.89 -1.28 20.06
N SER A 246 -19.56 -2.14 19.26
CA SER A 246 -20.30 -3.29 19.79
C SER A 246 -19.43 -4.53 20.02
N GLY A 247 -18.17 -4.50 19.55
CA GLY A 247 -17.18 -5.56 19.71
C GLY A 247 -16.08 -5.21 20.71
N TYR A 248 -15.05 -6.05 20.79
CA TYR A 248 -13.88 -5.79 21.64
C TYR A 248 -12.99 -4.67 21.06
N VAL A 249 -12.54 -3.77 21.93
CA VAL A 249 -11.42 -2.85 21.66
C VAL A 249 -10.18 -3.46 22.30
N THR A 250 -9.19 -3.85 21.51
CA THR A 250 -8.01 -4.58 21.98
C THR A 250 -6.76 -4.08 21.26
N GLY A 251 -5.77 -3.60 22.01
CA GLY A 251 -4.50 -3.13 21.43
C GLY A 251 -3.65 -4.29 20.91
N ILE A 252 -3.42 -5.29 21.76
CA ILE A 252 -2.66 -6.49 21.40
C ILE A 252 -3.51 -7.71 21.73
N ARG A 253 -3.72 -8.58 20.73
CA ARG A 253 -4.46 -9.84 20.88
C ARG A 253 -3.58 -11.01 20.48
N PHE A 254 -3.43 -11.97 21.38
CA PHE A 254 -2.81 -13.24 21.10
C PHE A 254 -3.90 -14.30 20.85
N ARG A 255 -3.76 -15.05 19.76
CA ARG A 255 -4.56 -16.24 19.48
C ARG A 255 -3.65 -17.28 18.85
N SER A 256 -3.68 -18.49 19.39
CA SER A 256 -3.02 -19.64 18.78
C SER A 256 -4.04 -20.69 18.38
N VAL A 257 -3.84 -21.29 17.22
CA VAL A 257 -4.58 -22.46 16.73
C VAL A 257 -3.52 -23.37 16.11
N PHE A 258 -2.79 -24.09 16.95
CA PHE A 258 -1.67 -24.94 16.51
C PHE A 258 -2.07 -26.41 16.66
N SER A 259 -1.96 -27.16 15.57
CA SER A 259 -2.22 -28.59 15.52
C SER A 259 -0.93 -29.30 15.15
N ALA A 260 -0.11 -29.62 16.16
CA ALA A 260 1.16 -30.34 15.99
C ALA A 260 1.15 -31.64 16.79
N THR A 261 1.74 -32.69 16.21
CA THR A 261 1.86 -34.01 16.87
C THR A 261 2.68 -33.93 18.16
N ALA A 262 3.67 -33.04 18.23
CA ALA A 262 4.40 -32.70 19.45
C ALA A 262 4.97 -31.28 19.37
N ILE A 263 4.99 -30.58 20.50
CA ILE A 263 5.78 -29.37 20.73
C ILE A 263 6.79 -29.75 21.81
N THR A 264 8.07 -29.85 21.45
CA THR A 264 9.13 -30.29 22.38
C THR A 264 9.79 -29.14 23.14
N GLY A 265 9.52 -27.89 22.74
CA GLY A 265 9.90 -26.68 23.47
C GLY A 265 8.75 -26.08 24.30
N ASN A 266 8.93 -24.85 24.78
CA ASN A 266 7.89 -24.11 25.52
C ASN A 266 6.84 -23.51 24.58
N PHE A 267 5.56 -23.57 24.97
CA PHE A 267 4.45 -22.91 24.28
C PHE A 267 3.86 -21.81 25.15
N THR A 268 4.31 -20.58 24.94
CA THR A 268 3.89 -19.41 25.72
C THR A 268 3.28 -18.35 24.83
N ALA A 269 2.27 -17.62 25.33
CA ALA A 269 1.69 -16.48 24.61
C ALA A 269 2.61 -15.26 24.63
N MET A 270 3.36 -15.08 25.72
CA MET A 270 4.38 -14.05 25.89
C MET A 270 5.60 -14.70 26.56
N ARG A 271 6.79 -14.35 26.09
CA ARG A 271 8.08 -14.75 26.68
C ARG A 271 8.92 -13.50 26.84
N PHE A 272 9.54 -13.38 27.99
CA PHE A 272 10.49 -12.32 28.32
C PHE A 272 11.82 -13.00 28.65
N GLU A 273 12.91 -12.46 28.11
CA GLU A 273 14.25 -13.03 28.25
C GLU A 273 15.16 -12.06 28.97
N PHE A 274 16.21 -12.56 29.64
CA PHE A 274 17.19 -11.68 30.27
C PHE A 274 17.96 -10.88 29.22
N PRO A 275 18.33 -9.62 29.51
CA PRO A 275 19.23 -8.85 28.65
C PRO A 275 20.55 -9.58 28.43
N GLU A 276 21.05 -9.56 27.20
CA GLU A 276 22.37 -10.11 26.88
C GLU A 276 23.46 -9.33 27.63
N ALA A 277 24.43 -10.05 28.21
CA ALA A 277 25.56 -9.45 28.91
C ALA A 277 26.52 -8.80 27.90
N GLN A 278 26.48 -7.47 27.81
CA GLN A 278 27.44 -6.64 27.07
C GLN A 278 28.00 -5.55 27.99
N THR A 279 29.09 -4.90 27.56
CA THR A 279 29.72 -3.81 28.33
C THR A 279 28.70 -2.70 28.57
N ASN A 280 28.43 -2.41 29.85
CA ASN A 280 27.42 -1.44 30.30
C ASN A 280 25.95 -1.83 30.03
N SER A 281 25.64 -3.10 29.73
CA SER A 281 24.25 -3.58 29.66
C SER A 281 23.51 -3.27 30.96
N GLN A 282 22.31 -2.70 30.84
CA GLN A 282 21.40 -2.48 31.95
C GLN A 282 20.45 -3.69 32.09
N THR A 283 19.98 -3.94 33.31
CA THR A 283 18.88 -4.88 33.57
C THR A 283 17.53 -4.19 33.38
N TYR A 284 16.45 -4.95 33.28
CA TYR A 284 15.10 -4.37 33.32
C TYR A 284 14.78 -3.86 34.72
N ASP A 285 14.20 -2.67 34.80
CA ASP A 285 13.65 -2.12 36.05
C ASP A 285 12.34 -2.81 36.45
N ALA A 286 11.50 -3.16 35.45
CA ALA A 286 10.23 -3.85 35.64
C ALA A 286 9.81 -4.62 34.37
N LEU A 287 8.93 -5.62 34.54
CA LEU A 287 8.30 -6.34 33.43
C LEU A 287 7.17 -5.52 32.78
N MET A 288 6.41 -4.78 33.59
CA MET A 288 5.33 -3.90 33.16
C MET A 288 5.38 -2.64 34.02
N ASP A 289 5.26 -1.48 33.38
CA ASP A 289 5.10 -0.18 34.06
C ASP A 289 3.62 0.25 33.95
N LEU A 290 2.90 0.15 35.06
CA LEU A 290 1.50 0.53 35.16
C LEU A 290 1.41 1.92 35.78
N THR A 291 1.26 2.94 34.93
CA THR A 291 1.26 4.32 35.38
C THR A 291 -0.13 4.76 35.88
N GLY A 292 -0.14 5.46 37.03
CA GLY A 292 -1.36 5.97 37.66
C GLY A 292 -2.23 4.90 38.34
N THR A 293 -3.45 5.30 38.72
CA THR A 293 -4.45 4.43 39.34
C THR A 293 -5.70 4.41 38.49
N ILE A 294 -6.17 3.22 38.13
CA ILE A 294 -7.45 3.04 37.44
C ILE A 294 -8.33 2.15 38.30
N ALA A 295 -9.38 2.74 38.87
CA ALA A 295 -10.33 2.05 39.72
C ALA A 295 -10.83 0.76 39.06
N LEU A 296 -10.78 -0.34 39.81
CA LEU A 296 -11.17 -1.69 39.37
C LEU A 296 -10.33 -2.27 38.23
N VAL A 297 -9.18 -1.69 37.86
CA VAL A 297 -8.29 -2.25 36.83
C VAL A 297 -6.90 -2.52 37.40
N TRP A 298 -6.24 -1.50 37.96
CA TRP A 298 -5.05 -1.69 38.78
C TRP A 298 -4.98 -0.60 39.84
N ASN A 299 -4.49 -0.98 41.01
CA ASN A 299 -4.33 -0.08 42.13
C ASN A 299 -3.04 -0.42 42.89
N ASN A 300 -2.31 0.63 43.29
CA ASN A 300 -1.12 0.54 44.13
C ASN A 300 -1.33 1.12 45.54
N THR A 301 -2.51 1.68 45.83
CA THR A 301 -2.82 2.42 47.06
C THR A 301 -3.42 1.48 48.13
N PRO A 302 -2.71 1.22 49.23
CA PRO A 302 -3.24 0.46 50.35
C PRO A 302 -4.41 1.23 51.01
N GLY A 303 -5.56 0.58 51.21
CA GLY A 303 -6.62 1.06 52.11
C GLY A 303 -7.84 1.76 51.49
N THR A 304 -7.99 1.83 50.18
CA THR A 304 -9.23 2.29 49.52
C THR A 304 -10.25 1.18 49.22
N GLU A 305 -9.92 -0.09 49.52
CA GLU A 305 -10.79 -1.26 49.35
C GLU A 305 -10.95 -2.03 50.68
N PRO A 306 -12.06 -2.75 50.92
CA PRO A 306 -12.66 -2.85 52.26
C PRO A 306 -11.89 -3.61 53.34
N THR A 307 -10.82 -4.36 53.05
CA THR A 307 -10.06 -5.06 54.11
C THR A 307 -8.58 -5.21 53.74
N THR A 308 -7.79 -4.19 54.10
CA THR A 308 -6.33 -4.21 54.35
C THR A 308 -5.36 -4.64 53.23
N ALA A 309 -4.84 -3.60 52.56
CA ALA A 309 -3.45 -3.42 52.12
C ALA A 309 -2.88 -4.21 50.93
N ASP A 310 -3.66 -4.40 49.87
CA ASP A 310 -3.19 -5.14 48.70
C ASP A 310 -3.29 -4.32 47.41
N GLY A 311 -2.14 -4.02 46.79
CA GLY A 311 -2.12 -3.61 45.39
C GLY A 311 -2.62 -4.76 44.51
N TYR A 312 -3.27 -4.47 43.38
CA TYR A 312 -3.83 -5.50 42.50
C TYR A 312 -3.74 -5.16 41.01
N ILE A 313 -3.81 -6.22 40.19
CA ILE A 313 -4.10 -6.17 38.76
C ILE A 313 -5.36 -7.00 38.50
N LYS A 314 -6.38 -6.42 37.89
CA LYS A 314 -7.59 -7.14 37.47
C LYS A 314 -7.31 -7.98 36.23
N VAL A 315 -7.80 -9.22 36.24
CA VAL A 315 -7.89 -10.10 35.08
C VAL A 315 -9.31 -10.63 34.94
N ILE A 316 -9.76 -10.89 33.71
CA ILE A 316 -11.09 -11.47 33.45
C ILE A 316 -10.90 -12.95 33.11
N VAL A 317 -11.51 -13.83 33.88
CA VAL A 317 -11.47 -15.28 33.68
C VAL A 317 -12.90 -15.78 33.47
N ASN A 318 -13.19 -16.29 32.27
CA ASN A 318 -14.52 -16.79 31.89
C ASN A 318 -15.64 -15.75 32.14
N GLY A 319 -15.39 -14.49 31.77
CA GLY A 319 -16.34 -13.38 31.94
C GLY A 319 -16.49 -12.89 33.38
N THR A 320 -15.72 -13.43 34.32
CA THR A 320 -15.74 -13.03 35.74
C THR A 320 -14.46 -12.30 36.11
N ASP A 321 -14.61 -11.24 36.89
CA ASP A 321 -13.47 -10.49 37.43
C ASP A 321 -12.69 -11.33 38.46
N ARG A 322 -11.36 -11.29 38.32
CA ARG A 322 -10.37 -11.86 39.23
C ARG A 322 -9.27 -10.82 39.43
N PHE A 323 -8.49 -10.99 40.49
CA PHE A 323 -7.43 -10.05 40.84
C PHE A 323 -6.14 -10.81 41.15
N ILE A 324 -5.04 -10.38 40.55
CA ILE A 324 -3.69 -10.78 40.89
C ILE A 324 -3.21 -9.80 41.96
N GLN A 325 -2.93 -10.29 43.15
CA GLN A 325 -2.40 -9.51 44.25
C GLN A 325 -0.92 -9.18 43.99
N LEU A 326 -0.56 -7.90 44.14
CA LEU A 326 0.80 -7.40 43.94
C LEU A 326 1.65 -7.55 45.21
N TYR A 327 1.06 -7.32 46.38
CA TYR A 327 1.67 -7.52 47.69
C TYR A 327 0.59 -7.79 48.74
N SER A 328 0.95 -8.49 49.82
CA SER A 328 0.05 -8.86 50.94
C SER A 328 0.47 -8.31 52.31
N GLY A 329 1.40 -7.35 52.32
CA GLY A 329 2.04 -6.76 53.49
C GLY A 329 3.24 -5.89 53.08
N ALA A 330 3.89 -5.22 54.03
CA ALA A 330 5.11 -4.45 53.76
C ALA A 330 6.18 -5.35 53.10
N PRO A 331 6.94 -4.89 52.10
CA PRO A 331 7.98 -5.69 51.47
C PRO A 331 8.97 -6.21 52.52
N VAL A 332 9.21 -7.52 52.53
CA VAL A 332 10.37 -8.11 53.21
C VAL A 332 11.34 -8.50 52.12
N ASP A 333 12.52 -7.86 52.18
CA ASP A 333 13.64 -8.06 51.25
C ASP A 333 14.06 -9.54 51.14
#